data_AF-A0A9P6VG84-F1
#
_entry.id   AF-A0A9P6VG84-F1
#
_cell.length_a   1.000
_cell.length_b   1.000
_cell.length_c   1.000
_cell.angle_alpha   90.00
_cell.angle_beta   90.00
_cell.angle_gamma   90.00
#
_symmetry.space_group_name_H-M   'P 1'
#
loop_
_entity.id
_entity.type
_entity.pdbx_description
1 polymer ?
#
loop_
_entity_poly.entity_id
_entity_poly.type
_entity_poly.pdbx_seq_one_letter_code
_entity_poly.pdbx_strand_id
1 'polypeptide(L)'
;MAALEDPETFARAKRILIMGGAVRVSGNQTPRAEFNIYADPDAAAVLLDLTKASRASTALGQMDISLVSLDVTSKHTLTQETWRKFSYDLVSKGKTFEKMVELTGTAIFGCHDPLTIYTLLESKTVEWETGLDIRVETDGKWTRGETVFDSRGVVKLTPGQKAIVRDNGGWFSGEQKNNVSILRDSHADGDAFGLKLLEGIFL
;
A
#
# COMPACT_ATOMS: atom_id res chain seq x y z
N MET A 1 8.84 -12.81 7.02
CA MET A 1 9.79 -13.94 7.15
C MET A 1 10.92 -13.87 6.12
N ALA A 2 10.65 -13.87 4.81
CA ALA A 2 11.71 -13.90 3.78
C ALA A 2 12.84 -12.86 3.95
N ALA A 3 12.51 -11.59 4.20
CA ALA A 3 13.52 -10.53 4.41
C ALA A 3 14.42 -10.74 5.64
N LEU A 4 13.98 -11.55 6.61
CA LEU A 4 14.74 -11.89 7.82
C LEU A 4 15.53 -13.19 7.65
N GLU A 5 14.98 -14.15 6.91
CA GLU A 5 15.56 -15.48 6.71
C GLU A 5 16.67 -15.49 5.66
N ASP A 6 16.45 -14.85 4.51
CA ASP A 6 17.43 -14.73 3.43
C ASP A 6 17.48 -13.27 2.92
N PRO A 7 18.18 -12.39 3.66
CA PRO A 7 18.22 -10.98 3.32
C PRO A 7 18.92 -10.71 1.98
N GLU A 8 19.90 -11.52 1.61
CA GLU A 8 20.67 -11.36 0.36
C GLU A 8 19.80 -11.66 -0.86
N THR A 9 19.04 -12.76 -0.85
CA THR A 9 18.09 -13.05 -1.93
C THR A 9 16.97 -12.03 -1.98
N PHE A 10 16.45 -11.61 -0.81
CA PHE A 10 15.38 -10.62 -0.75
C PHE A 10 15.82 -9.27 -1.34
N ALA A 11 17.08 -8.86 -1.13
CA ALA A 11 17.69 -7.65 -1.70
C ALA A 11 17.76 -7.63 -3.24
N ARG A 12 17.55 -8.78 -3.90
CA ARG A 12 17.54 -8.85 -5.37
C ARG A 12 16.23 -8.32 -5.97
N ALA A 13 15.19 -8.12 -5.16
CA ALA A 13 13.97 -7.48 -5.61
C ALA A 13 14.24 -6.02 -5.96
N LYS A 14 14.14 -5.67 -7.25
CA LYS A 14 14.39 -4.30 -7.72
C LYS A 14 13.39 -3.29 -7.12
N ARG A 15 12.15 -3.73 -6.93
CA ARG A 15 11.05 -2.94 -6.36
C ARG A 15 10.01 -3.88 -5.78
N ILE A 16 9.38 -3.45 -4.68
CA ILE A 16 8.25 -4.14 -4.07
C ILE A 16 7.04 -3.21 -4.13
N LEU A 17 5.97 -3.66 -4.78
CA LEU A 17 4.67 -3.01 -4.73
C LEU A 17 3.77 -3.77 -3.78
N ILE A 18 3.13 -3.04 -2.87
CA ILE A 18 2.26 -3.59 -1.85
C ILE A 18 0.86 -3.01 -2.08
N MET A 19 -0.12 -3.88 -2.34
CA MET A 19 -1.50 -3.50 -2.15
C MET A 19 -1.75 -3.43 -0.65
N GLY A 20 -1.92 -2.21 -0.13
CA GLY A 20 -2.22 -2.07 1.28
C GLY A 20 -2.08 -0.65 1.80
N GLY A 21 -2.66 -0.44 2.97
CA GLY A 21 -2.66 0.82 3.67
C GLY A 21 -3.83 1.73 3.32
N ALA A 22 -4.08 2.68 4.21
CA ALA A 22 -5.05 3.74 4.08
C ALA A 22 -4.38 5.02 4.62
N VAL A 23 -3.66 5.72 3.75
CA VAL A 23 -2.68 6.73 4.19
C VAL A 23 -3.40 8.04 4.51
N ARG A 24 -4.30 8.47 3.64
CA ARG A 24 -5.08 9.72 3.80
C ARG A 24 -6.59 9.49 3.86
N VAL A 25 -7.02 8.23 3.80
CA VAL A 25 -8.44 7.82 3.79
C VAL A 25 -8.76 6.92 4.99
N SER A 26 -10.03 6.55 5.15
CA SER A 26 -10.44 5.59 6.17
C SER A 26 -10.03 4.16 5.80
N GLY A 27 -9.81 3.32 6.81
CA GLY A 27 -9.57 1.90 6.60
C GLY A 27 -10.82 1.13 6.17
N ASN A 28 -10.63 -0.06 5.63
CA ASN A 28 -11.72 -0.98 5.26
C ASN A 28 -11.88 -2.15 6.26
N GLN A 29 -10.92 -2.37 7.17
CA GLN A 29 -10.99 -3.41 8.21
C GLN A 29 -11.28 -2.82 9.59
N THR A 30 -10.68 -1.67 9.90
CA THR A 30 -11.03 -0.82 11.05
C THR A 30 -11.18 0.62 10.55
N PRO A 31 -11.65 1.57 11.39
CA PRO A 31 -11.74 2.97 10.96
C PRO A 31 -10.42 3.55 10.43
N ARG A 32 -9.27 3.00 10.84
CA ARG A 32 -7.94 3.50 10.50
C ARG A 32 -7.02 2.50 9.80
N ALA A 33 -7.38 1.23 9.73
CA ALA A 33 -6.54 0.18 9.16
C ALA A 33 -7.16 -0.46 7.92
N GLU A 34 -6.33 -0.60 6.90
CA GLU A 34 -6.61 -1.42 5.72
C GLU A 34 -6.36 -2.91 6.07
N PHE A 35 -7.14 -3.80 5.47
CA PHE A 35 -7.16 -5.25 5.73
C PHE A 35 -5.79 -5.92 5.72
N ASN A 36 -5.00 -5.80 4.66
CA ASN A 36 -3.70 -6.46 4.53
C ASN A 36 -2.71 -5.95 5.58
N ILE A 37 -2.67 -4.64 5.82
CA ILE A 37 -1.81 -4.07 6.88
C ILE A 37 -2.31 -4.46 8.28
N TYR A 38 -3.62 -4.52 8.51
CA TYR A 38 -4.21 -4.93 9.79
C TYR A 38 -3.93 -6.40 10.13
N ALA A 39 -3.87 -7.26 9.11
CA ALA A 39 -3.61 -8.69 9.28
C ALA A 39 -2.23 -8.94 9.92
N ASP A 40 -1.20 -8.20 9.52
CA ASP A 40 0.14 -8.24 10.12
C ASP A 40 0.85 -6.86 10.11
N PRO A 41 0.49 -5.96 11.06
CA PRO A 41 1.07 -4.62 11.16
C PRO A 41 2.56 -4.65 11.47
N ASP A 42 3.01 -5.65 12.23
CA ASP A 42 4.41 -5.81 12.62
C ASP A 42 5.28 -6.12 11.40
N ALA A 43 4.84 -7.04 10.54
CA ALA A 43 5.52 -7.29 9.27
C ALA A 43 5.51 -6.07 8.34
N ALA A 44 4.39 -5.36 8.26
CA ALA A 44 4.27 -4.15 7.46
C ALA A 44 5.22 -3.04 7.94
N ALA A 45 5.32 -2.84 9.27
CA ALA A 45 6.25 -1.89 9.89
C ALA A 45 7.69 -2.21 9.51
N VAL A 46 8.10 -3.48 9.64
CA VAL A 46 9.44 -3.95 9.26
C VAL A 46 9.72 -3.69 7.78
N LEU A 47 8.74 -3.96 6.91
CA LEU A 47 8.89 -3.80 5.47
C LEU A 47 9.09 -2.32 5.09
N LEU A 48 8.26 -1.40 5.57
CA LEU A 48 8.42 0.03 5.29
C LEU A 48 9.75 0.58 5.84
N ASP A 49 10.22 0.05 6.97
CA ASP A 49 11.51 0.39 7.56
C ASP A 49 12.72 0.01 6.70
N LEU A 50 12.58 -0.92 5.74
CA LEU A 50 13.65 -1.27 4.79
C LEU A 50 13.96 -0.15 3.78
N THR A 51 13.09 0.86 3.66
CA THR A 51 13.30 2.01 2.78
C THR A 51 14.15 3.12 3.39
N LYS A 52 14.50 3.02 4.69
CA LYS A 52 15.34 4.02 5.38
C LYS A 52 16.73 4.11 4.73
N ALA A 53 17.26 5.32 4.56
CA ALA A 53 18.59 5.52 4.00
C ALA A 53 19.70 4.84 4.83
N SER A 54 19.50 4.73 6.15
CA SER A 54 20.42 3.99 7.03
C SER A 54 20.55 2.50 6.70
N ARG A 55 19.64 1.93 5.90
CA ARG A 55 19.72 0.53 5.43
C ARG A 55 20.68 0.36 4.25
N ALA A 56 21.10 1.43 3.58
CA ALA A 56 21.94 1.37 2.39
C ALA A 56 23.28 0.63 2.60
N SER A 57 23.82 0.64 3.82
CA SER A 57 25.06 -0.08 4.19
C SER A 57 24.83 -1.49 4.75
N THR A 58 23.58 -1.95 4.84
CA THR A 58 23.22 -3.29 5.35
C THR A 58 23.13 -4.30 4.20
N ALA A 59 23.12 -5.60 4.51
CA ALA A 59 22.97 -6.66 3.50
C ALA A 59 21.69 -6.55 2.65
N LEU A 60 20.62 -5.96 3.21
CA LEU A 60 19.37 -5.69 2.48
C LEU A 60 19.44 -4.45 1.57
N GLY A 61 20.39 -3.55 1.83
CA GLY A 61 20.40 -2.23 1.19
C GLY A 61 19.15 -1.40 1.52
N GLN A 62 19.06 -0.23 0.89
CA GLN A 62 17.84 0.57 0.91
C GLN A 62 16.89 0.05 -0.18
N MET A 63 15.74 -0.46 0.22
CA MET A 63 14.75 -1.04 -0.70
C MET A 63 13.86 0.03 -1.34
N ASP A 64 13.45 -0.19 -2.59
CA ASP A 64 12.37 0.56 -3.24
C ASP A 64 11.03 -0.13 -2.95
N ILE A 65 10.25 0.46 -2.05
CA ILE A 65 8.95 -0.05 -1.64
C ILE A 65 7.89 1.02 -1.90
N SER A 66 6.80 0.62 -2.54
CA SER A 66 5.68 1.52 -2.80
C SER A 66 4.34 0.90 -2.44
N LEU A 67 3.44 1.72 -1.89
CA LEU A 67 2.09 1.33 -1.53
C LEU A 67 1.10 1.72 -2.63
N VAL A 68 0.25 0.76 -2.99
CA VAL A 68 -0.96 0.96 -3.78
C VAL A 68 -2.12 0.87 -2.78
N SER A 69 -2.39 1.99 -2.12
CA SER A 69 -3.27 2.07 -0.94
C SER A 69 -4.74 2.29 -1.30
N LEU A 70 -5.61 2.28 -0.29
CA LEU A 70 -7.02 2.64 -0.43
C LEU A 70 -7.25 4.07 -0.95
N ASP A 71 -6.26 4.95 -0.82
CA ASP A 71 -6.29 6.33 -1.34
C ASP A 71 -6.67 6.39 -2.83
N VAL A 72 -6.25 5.39 -3.60
CA VAL A 72 -6.54 5.27 -5.03
C VAL A 72 -7.39 4.05 -5.34
N THR A 73 -7.07 2.88 -4.75
CA THR A 73 -7.75 1.63 -5.10
C THR A 73 -9.24 1.62 -4.79
N SER A 74 -9.70 2.36 -3.77
CA SER A 74 -11.13 2.43 -3.41
C SER A 74 -12.00 3.09 -4.47
N LYS A 75 -11.40 3.84 -5.41
CA LYS A 75 -12.08 4.46 -6.56
C LYS A 75 -12.33 3.48 -7.71
N HIS A 76 -11.69 2.31 -7.66
CA HIS A 76 -11.69 1.33 -8.75
C HIS A 76 -12.63 0.23 -8.39
N THR A 77 -13.77 0.20 -9.07
CA THR A 77 -14.86 -0.67 -8.69
C THR A 77 -15.37 -1.46 -9.88
N LEU A 78 -15.89 -2.64 -9.64
CA LEU A 78 -16.66 -3.42 -10.60
C LEU A 78 -18.07 -3.64 -10.09
N THR A 79 -19.05 -3.38 -10.94
CA THR A 79 -20.42 -3.80 -10.69
C THR A 79 -20.53 -5.33 -10.80
N GLN A 80 -21.56 -5.88 -10.18
CA GLN A 80 -21.87 -7.30 -10.31
C GLN A 80 -22.04 -7.73 -11.76
N GLU A 81 -22.67 -6.88 -12.58
CA GLU A 81 -22.92 -7.18 -13.98
C GLU A 81 -21.61 -7.28 -14.76
N THR A 82 -20.72 -6.31 -14.61
CA THR A 82 -19.42 -6.27 -15.29
C THR A 82 -18.51 -7.40 -14.82
N TRP A 83 -18.46 -7.65 -13.50
CA TRP A 83 -17.74 -8.80 -12.95
C TRP A 83 -18.23 -10.11 -13.54
N ARG A 84 -19.55 -10.35 -13.57
CA ARG A 84 -20.12 -11.60 -14.11
C ARG A 84 -19.82 -11.77 -15.59
N LYS A 85 -19.85 -10.70 -16.39
CA LYS A 85 -19.48 -10.75 -17.81
C LYS A 85 -18.03 -11.15 -18.01
N PHE A 86 -17.12 -10.55 -17.25
CA PHE A 86 -15.68 -10.82 -17.35
C PHE A 86 -15.30 -12.21 -16.77
N SER A 87 -15.82 -12.56 -15.60
CA SER A 87 -15.44 -13.77 -14.87
C SER A 87 -16.07 -15.04 -15.44
N TYR A 88 -17.06 -14.94 -16.33
CA TYR A 88 -17.80 -16.09 -16.85
C TYR A 88 -16.88 -17.10 -17.54
N ASP A 89 -15.84 -16.61 -18.23
CA ASP A 89 -14.88 -17.45 -18.96
C ASP A 89 -13.66 -17.84 -18.12
N LEU A 90 -13.31 -17.04 -17.09
CA LEU A 90 -12.10 -17.23 -16.28
C LEU A 90 -12.34 -18.03 -14.98
N VAL A 91 -13.51 -17.88 -14.36
CA VAL A 91 -13.84 -18.49 -13.07
C VAL A 91 -15.24 -19.09 -13.18
N SER A 92 -15.34 -20.25 -13.80
CA SER A 92 -16.59 -20.99 -13.83
C SER A 92 -17.05 -21.27 -12.38
N LYS A 93 -18.20 -20.70 -11.97
CA LYS A 93 -18.97 -21.08 -10.77
C LYS A 93 -18.48 -20.59 -9.39
N GLY A 94 -17.86 -19.42 -9.28
CA GLY A 94 -17.55 -18.83 -7.97
C GLY A 94 -18.74 -18.12 -7.31
N LYS A 95 -19.08 -18.45 -6.05
CA LYS A 95 -19.97 -17.64 -5.17
C LYS A 95 -19.28 -16.38 -4.60
N THR A 96 -18.08 -16.06 -5.11
CA THR A 96 -17.19 -15.01 -4.59
C THR A 96 -17.88 -13.66 -4.47
N PHE A 97 -18.70 -13.31 -5.47
CA PHE A 97 -19.43 -12.05 -5.45
C PHE A 97 -20.52 -12.03 -4.37
N GLU A 98 -21.36 -13.07 -4.30
CA GLU A 98 -22.44 -13.19 -3.31
C GLU A 98 -21.90 -13.17 -1.88
N LYS A 99 -20.82 -13.92 -1.64
CA LYS A 99 -20.09 -13.96 -0.36
C LYS A 99 -19.50 -12.60 -0.03
N MET A 100 -18.99 -11.87 -1.02
CA MET A 100 -18.44 -10.53 -0.79
C MET A 100 -19.54 -9.55 -0.42
N VAL A 101 -20.69 -9.54 -1.12
CA VAL A 101 -21.84 -8.71 -0.75
C VAL A 101 -22.32 -9.02 0.67
N GLU A 102 -22.34 -10.30 1.05
CA GLU A 102 -22.68 -10.73 2.42
C GLU A 102 -21.70 -10.15 3.47
N LEU A 103 -20.41 -10.09 3.15
CA LEU A 103 -19.35 -9.64 4.06
C LEU A 103 -19.23 -8.11 4.14
N THR A 104 -19.41 -7.41 3.02
CA THR A 104 -19.17 -5.95 2.92
C THR A 104 -20.46 -5.15 2.96
N GLY A 105 -21.61 -5.78 2.73
CA GLY A 105 -22.90 -5.12 2.54
C GLY A 105 -23.01 -4.34 1.23
N THR A 106 -22.01 -4.41 0.34
CA THR A 106 -21.98 -3.66 -0.91
C THR A 106 -21.95 -4.59 -2.12
N ALA A 107 -22.75 -4.27 -3.14
CA ALA A 107 -22.75 -4.98 -4.43
C ALA A 107 -21.70 -4.41 -5.40
N ILE A 108 -20.56 -3.95 -4.88
CA ILE A 108 -19.51 -3.27 -5.64
C ILE A 108 -18.16 -3.86 -5.26
N PHE A 109 -17.42 -4.38 -6.25
CA PHE A 109 -16.13 -5.04 -6.06
C PHE A 109 -14.96 -4.07 -6.23
N GLY A 110 -14.18 -3.85 -5.18
CA GLY A 110 -12.96 -3.04 -5.26
C GLY A 110 -11.84 -3.76 -6.02
N CYS A 111 -11.31 -3.14 -7.07
CA CYS A 111 -10.15 -3.65 -7.82
C CYS A 111 -8.83 -3.29 -7.14
N HIS A 112 -8.69 -3.68 -5.87
CA HIS A 112 -7.52 -3.37 -5.05
C HIS A 112 -6.24 -4.05 -5.55
N ASP A 113 -6.19 -5.38 -5.51
CA ASP A 113 -5.03 -6.14 -5.98
C ASP A 113 -4.81 -6.02 -7.49
N PRO A 114 -5.87 -6.08 -8.34
CA PRO A 114 -5.70 -5.89 -9.76
C PRO A 114 -5.02 -4.56 -10.12
N LEU A 115 -5.37 -3.44 -9.46
CA LEU A 115 -4.71 -2.16 -9.72
C LEU A 115 -3.22 -2.21 -9.41
N THR A 116 -2.83 -2.95 -8.38
CA THR A 116 -1.42 -3.13 -8.02
C THR A 116 -0.65 -3.83 -9.15
N ILE A 117 -1.23 -4.89 -9.72
CA ILE A 117 -0.64 -5.59 -10.87
C ILE A 117 -0.60 -4.66 -12.10
N TYR A 118 -1.69 -3.95 -12.38
CA TYR A 118 -1.76 -3.00 -13.49
C TYR A 118 -0.66 -1.94 -13.42
N THR A 119 -0.34 -1.42 -12.23
CA THR A 119 0.73 -0.42 -12.06
C THR A 119 2.13 -0.95 -12.41
N LEU A 120 2.35 -2.27 -12.37
CA LEU A 120 3.58 -2.89 -12.86
C LEU A 120 3.63 -2.91 -14.40
N LEU A 121 2.51 -3.24 -15.03
CA LEU A 121 2.40 -3.36 -16.49
C LEU A 121 2.47 -1.98 -17.16
N GLU A 122 1.75 -1.01 -16.61
CA GLU A 122 1.55 0.33 -17.19
C GLU A 122 2.23 1.44 -16.37
N SER A 123 3.44 1.16 -15.88
CA SER A 123 4.19 2.04 -14.96
C SER A 123 4.42 3.49 -15.41
N LYS A 124 4.24 3.81 -16.70
CA LYS A 124 4.37 5.17 -17.26
C LYS A 124 3.07 5.98 -17.22
N THR A 125 1.96 5.34 -16.91
CA THR A 125 0.61 5.94 -16.95
C THR A 125 0.05 6.24 -15.57
N VAL A 126 0.87 6.07 -14.52
CA VAL A 126 0.45 6.30 -13.14
C VAL A 126 1.38 7.30 -12.47
N GLU A 127 0.84 8.07 -11.54
CA GLU A 127 1.60 9.03 -10.76
C GLU A 127 1.93 8.50 -9.38
N TRP A 128 3.20 8.66 -8.99
CA TRP A 128 3.69 8.30 -7.66
C TRP A 128 4.03 9.56 -6.87
N GLU A 129 3.61 9.61 -5.61
CA GLU A 129 4.17 10.53 -4.62
C GLU A 129 5.30 9.78 -3.89
N THR A 130 6.53 10.31 -3.95
CA THR A 130 7.73 9.64 -3.43
C THR A 130 8.30 10.41 -2.25
N GLY A 131 9.21 9.80 -1.47
CA GLY A 131 9.88 10.55 -0.40
C GLY A 131 9.09 10.63 0.90
N LEU A 132 8.08 9.78 1.13
CA LEU A 132 7.19 9.91 2.28
C LEU A 132 7.69 9.13 3.50
N ASP A 133 7.49 9.72 4.69
CA ASP A 133 7.68 9.05 5.98
C ASP A 133 6.33 8.46 6.41
N ILE A 134 6.14 7.16 6.13
CA ILE A 134 4.90 6.43 6.41
C ILE A 134 5.21 5.28 7.35
N ARG A 135 4.60 5.26 8.53
CA ARG A 135 4.86 4.24 9.55
C ARG A 135 3.61 3.42 9.81
N VAL A 136 3.76 2.27 10.44
CA VAL A 136 2.63 1.43 10.83
C VAL A 136 2.52 1.43 12.34
N GLU A 137 1.33 1.71 12.85
CA GLU A 137 1.01 1.56 14.28
C GLU A 137 0.83 0.08 14.63
N THR A 138 1.63 -0.43 15.56
CA THR A 138 1.67 -1.86 15.92
C THR A 138 1.03 -2.17 17.27
N ASP A 139 0.94 -1.19 18.17
CA ASP A 139 0.60 -1.38 19.59
C ASP A 139 -0.74 -0.72 20.00
N GLY A 140 -1.23 0.22 19.21
CA GLY A 140 -2.40 1.03 19.52
C GLY A 140 -3.70 0.24 19.68
N LYS A 141 -4.45 0.48 20.77
CA LYS A 141 -5.74 -0.19 21.03
C LYS A 141 -6.79 0.03 19.92
N TRP A 142 -6.80 1.23 19.33
CA TRP A 142 -7.83 1.64 18.36
C TRP A 142 -7.29 1.85 16.95
N THR A 143 -5.97 1.95 16.82
CA THR A 143 -5.27 2.37 15.61
C THR A 143 -4.24 1.35 15.13
N ARG A 144 -4.15 0.17 15.77
CA ARG A 144 -3.28 -0.90 15.28
C ARG A 144 -3.59 -1.22 13.82
N GLY A 145 -2.55 -1.23 12.99
CA GLY A 145 -2.62 -1.38 11.53
C GLY A 145 -2.80 -0.08 10.75
N GLU A 146 -2.84 1.08 11.41
CA GLU A 146 -2.89 2.38 10.73
C GLU A 146 -1.55 2.68 10.03
N THR A 147 -1.62 3.03 8.75
CA THR A 147 -0.49 3.63 8.02
C THR A 147 -0.42 5.12 8.32
N VAL A 148 0.36 5.47 9.34
CA VAL A 148 0.52 6.83 9.86
C VAL A 148 1.41 7.65 8.93
N PHE A 149 0.85 8.72 8.36
CA PHE A 149 1.56 9.72 7.58
C PHE A 149 1.58 11.06 8.31
N ASP A 150 2.76 11.67 8.43
CA ASP A 150 2.89 12.98 9.07
C ASP A 150 2.50 14.12 8.12
N SER A 151 1.24 14.53 8.20
CA SER A 151 0.69 15.62 7.39
C SER A 151 0.94 17.03 7.95
N ARG A 152 1.73 17.19 9.01
CA ARG A 152 1.95 18.50 9.67
C ARG A 152 2.91 19.42 8.93
N GLY A 153 3.53 18.96 7.83
CA GLY A 153 4.49 19.75 7.05
C GLY A 153 5.84 19.92 7.76
N VAL A 154 6.23 18.93 8.57
CA VAL A 154 7.48 18.96 9.34
C VAL A 154 8.71 18.97 8.43
N VAL A 155 9.61 19.93 8.65
CA VAL A 155 10.93 19.96 8.03
C VAL A 155 11.85 18.95 8.74
N LYS A 156 12.42 18.02 7.98
CA LYS A 156 13.36 17.02 8.50
C LYS A 156 14.70 17.68 8.82
N LEU A 157 15.29 17.31 9.95
CA LEU A 157 16.59 17.76 10.40
C LEU A 157 17.69 17.17 9.51
N THR A 158 18.68 17.99 9.16
CA THR A 158 19.91 17.55 8.51
C THR A 158 20.87 16.96 9.54
N PRO A 159 21.80 16.06 9.11
CA PRO A 159 22.81 15.50 10.00
C PRO A 159 23.58 16.60 10.75
N GLY A 160 23.71 16.45 12.07
CA GLY A 160 24.39 17.41 12.94
C GLY A 160 23.52 18.54 13.52
N GLN A 161 22.26 18.67 13.10
CA GLN A 161 21.32 19.57 13.77
C GLN A 161 20.89 19.03 15.14
N LYS A 162 20.63 19.92 16.10
CA LYS A 162 20.17 19.53 17.44
C LYS A 162 18.77 18.92 17.36
N ALA A 163 18.58 17.83 18.10
CA ALA A 163 17.28 17.17 18.24
C ALA A 163 16.23 18.15 18.81
N ILE A 164 15.00 18.05 18.30
CA ILE A 164 13.87 18.84 18.77
C ILE A 164 13.30 18.16 20.02
N VAL A 165 13.21 18.92 21.12
CA VAL A 165 12.81 18.44 22.46
C VAL A 165 11.43 17.75 22.49
N ARG A 166 10.59 17.98 21.47
CA ARG A 166 9.23 17.42 21.35
C ARG A 166 9.07 16.41 20.23
N ASP A 167 10.15 15.80 19.75
CA ASP A 167 10.11 14.78 18.69
C ASP A 167 9.84 13.37 19.23
N ASN A 168 8.62 13.15 19.74
CA ASN A 168 8.19 11.82 20.17
C ASN A 168 8.06 10.90 18.95
N GLY A 169 8.93 9.90 18.88
CA GLY A 169 8.96 8.94 17.78
C GLY A 169 9.93 9.31 16.64
N GLY A 170 10.69 10.41 16.71
CA GLY A 170 11.73 10.65 15.70
C GLY A 170 11.19 11.07 14.31
N TRP A 171 10.06 11.77 14.27
CA TRP A 171 9.44 12.30 13.05
C TRP A 171 10.19 13.50 12.46
N PHE A 172 11.05 14.18 13.21
CA PHE A 172 11.88 15.26 12.68
C PHE A 172 13.24 14.73 12.20
N SER A 173 13.66 13.54 12.62
CA SER A 173 14.94 12.96 12.21
C SER A 173 14.95 12.59 10.72
N GLY A 174 15.88 13.16 9.96
CA GLY A 174 16.16 12.73 8.58
C GLY A 174 16.73 11.31 8.49
N GLU A 175 17.39 10.83 9.55
CA GLU A 175 18.02 9.49 9.58
C GLU A 175 17.01 8.37 9.89
N GLN A 176 16.00 8.67 10.70
CA GLN A 176 14.93 7.71 11.05
C GLN A 176 13.77 7.74 10.06
N LYS A 177 13.73 8.72 9.17
CA LYS A 177 12.74 8.85 8.10
C LYS A 177 12.86 7.66 7.15
N ASN A 178 11.74 6.98 6.91
CA ASN A 178 11.67 6.03 5.81
C ASN A 178 11.34 6.74 4.48
N ASN A 179 11.42 6.03 3.37
CA ASN A 179 11.33 6.59 2.01
C ASN A 179 10.34 5.80 1.17
N VAL A 180 9.08 5.83 1.59
CA VAL A 180 7.99 5.09 0.95
C VAL A 180 7.41 5.94 -0.18
N SER A 181 7.07 5.30 -1.29
CA SER A 181 6.25 5.91 -2.34
C SER A 181 4.81 5.44 -2.24
N ILE A 182 3.85 6.28 -2.59
CA ILE A 182 2.44 5.89 -2.68
C ILE A 182 1.90 6.19 -4.07
N LEU A 183 1.01 5.34 -4.57
CA LEU A 183 0.25 5.63 -5.77
C LEU A 183 -0.62 6.85 -5.48
N ARG A 184 -0.44 7.92 -6.26
CA ARG A 184 -1.18 9.17 -6.12
C ARG A 184 -2.39 9.20 -7.04
N ASP A 185 -2.19 8.76 -8.28
CA ASP A 185 -3.22 8.78 -9.31
C ASP A 185 -3.00 7.63 -10.32
N SER A 186 -4.10 7.00 -10.70
CA SER A 186 -4.19 5.99 -11.75
C SER A 186 -4.63 6.58 -13.10
N HIS A 187 -5.00 7.87 -13.13
CA HIS A 187 -5.55 8.62 -14.26
C HIS A 187 -6.87 8.08 -14.84
N ALA A 188 -7.50 7.12 -14.15
CA ALA A 188 -8.79 6.57 -14.51
C ALA A 188 -9.42 5.88 -13.28
N ASP A 189 -10.75 5.83 -13.24
CA ASP A 189 -11.51 5.23 -12.15
C ASP A 189 -12.85 4.64 -12.63
N GLY A 190 -13.59 4.03 -11.71
CA GLY A 190 -14.92 3.46 -11.98
C GLY A 190 -14.93 2.14 -12.76
N ASP A 191 -16.14 1.72 -13.14
CA ASP A 191 -16.43 0.39 -13.69
C ASP A 191 -15.77 0.12 -15.04
N ALA A 192 -15.81 1.10 -15.95
CA ALA A 192 -15.17 0.99 -17.26
C ALA A 192 -13.66 0.80 -17.15
N PHE A 193 -13.02 1.53 -16.23
CA PHE A 193 -11.59 1.37 -15.99
C PHE A 193 -11.29 0.04 -15.28
N GLY A 194 -12.12 -0.37 -14.32
CA GLY A 194 -12.02 -1.68 -13.68
C GLY A 194 -12.02 -2.82 -14.71
N LEU A 195 -12.89 -2.76 -15.73
CA LEU A 195 -12.90 -3.74 -16.81
C LEU A 195 -11.63 -3.69 -17.65
N LYS A 196 -11.23 -2.49 -18.12
CA LYS A 196 -9.99 -2.30 -18.90
C LYS A 196 -8.76 -2.83 -18.17
N LEU A 197 -8.71 -2.59 -16.86
CA LEU A 197 -7.67 -3.06 -15.99
C LEU A 197 -7.61 -4.60 -15.99
N LEU A 198 -8.76 -5.27 -15.83
CA LEU A 198 -8.81 -6.73 -15.86
C LEU A 198 -8.45 -7.28 -17.24
N GLU A 199 -8.94 -6.66 -18.32
CA GLU A 199 -8.56 -7.03 -19.69
C GLU A 199 -7.05 -6.92 -19.88
N GLY A 200 -6.41 -5.82 -19.48
CA GLY A 200 -4.97 -5.63 -19.64
C GLY A 200 -4.10 -6.56 -18.78
N ILE A 201 -4.66 -7.24 -17.77
CA ILE A 201 -3.94 -8.22 -16.94
C ILE A 201 -4.10 -9.64 -17.49
N PHE A 202 -5.29 -10.00 -17.97
CA PHE A 202 -5.65 -11.39 -18.25
C PHE A 202 -5.83 -11.73 -19.74
N LEU A 203 -5.92 -10.74 -20.64
CA LEU A 203 -6.14 -10.92 -22.08
C LEU A 203 -5.02 -10.26 -22.91
#